data_AF-A0A8U1F590-F1
#
_entry.id   AF-A0A8U1F590-F1
#
_cell.length_a   1.000
_cell.length_b   1.000
_cell.length_c   1.000
_cell.angle_alpha   90.00
_cell.angle_beta   90.00
_cell.angle_gamma   90.00
#
_symmetry.space_group_name_H-M   'P 1'
#
loop_
_entity.id
_entity.type
_entity.pdbx_description
1 polymer ?
#
loop_
_entity_poly.entity_id
_entity_poly.type
_entity_poly.pdbx_seq_one_letter_code
_entity_poly.pdbx_strand_id
1 'polypeptide(L)'
;MSTPPLSMSYIHLMVVLIWALNTMAAAQSGLEMTQTGGSVRNRKQRDISCRENMEYPHDNICCLNCPAGKYVKAYCTGALEKGTCEDCDLDTYTEHDNGLRQCLKCTKCRSDQVTTKTCTITQNTECQCKPGYFCAPDQACEVCKKCSRCKDNEVSVKNCTTTFNTVCETRLPTSSTISGKTPGPVFLIVVTVLGITAALAGVYWMRRKPFKRTDTQNNPSATLKVVVDDQNNRSIEERQNNQNAVLDDTQLYPLLEQTQAENDLIKLVPLNGDESLKKSFELFEELDVHYHNRFFRHIGLSDNAIKSTVHLHPEDRVYELLKVWLEKVGMEADMNDLIKALHYFGQRLSAENIISKAIENGYYEYAENEK
;
A
#
# COMPACT_ATOMS: atom_id res chain seq x y z
N MET A 1 -86.27 -37.45 -48.31
CA MET A 1 -86.70 -37.24 -46.91
C MET A 1 -85.78 -36.19 -46.31
N SER A 2 -86.42 -35.13 -45.83
CA SER A 2 -85.87 -33.85 -45.40
C SER A 2 -85.13 -33.98 -44.07
N THR A 3 -83.92 -33.46 -43.98
CA THR A 3 -83.24 -33.26 -42.69
C THR A 3 -83.90 -32.08 -41.95
N PRO A 4 -84.13 -32.18 -40.63
CA PRO A 4 -84.78 -31.12 -39.86
C PRO A 4 -83.82 -29.95 -39.59
N PRO A 5 -84.34 -28.72 -39.35
CA PRO A 5 -83.50 -27.61 -38.97
C PRO A 5 -82.97 -27.80 -37.54
N LEU A 6 -81.65 -27.68 -37.36
CA LEU A 6 -81.03 -27.56 -36.04
C LEU A 6 -81.58 -26.31 -35.35
N SER A 7 -82.17 -26.47 -34.16
CA SER A 7 -82.74 -25.35 -33.41
C SER A 7 -81.65 -24.34 -33.00
N MET A 8 -81.97 -23.04 -33.03
CA MET A 8 -81.08 -21.95 -32.60
C MET A 8 -80.56 -22.11 -31.15
N SER A 9 -81.21 -22.94 -30.34
CA SER A 9 -80.74 -23.29 -28.99
C SER A 9 -79.45 -24.14 -29.00
N TYR A 10 -79.25 -24.96 -30.03
CA TYR A 10 -78.07 -25.84 -30.16
C TYR A 10 -76.79 -25.05 -30.51
N ILE A 11 -76.93 -23.98 -31.29
CA ILE A 11 -75.80 -23.12 -31.67
C ILE A 11 -75.35 -22.28 -30.47
N HIS A 12 -76.28 -21.76 -29.66
CA HIS A 12 -75.95 -21.07 -28.41
C HIS A 12 -75.30 -22.00 -27.37
N LEU A 13 -75.77 -23.24 -27.24
CA LEU A 13 -75.14 -24.26 -26.39
C LEU A 13 -73.69 -24.57 -26.82
N MET A 14 -73.43 -24.68 -28.12
CA MET A 14 -72.08 -24.92 -28.63
C MET A 14 -71.13 -23.72 -28.41
N VAL A 15 -71.62 -22.49 -28.56
CA VAL A 15 -70.80 -21.28 -28.29
C VAL A 15 -70.51 -21.16 -26.80
N VAL A 16 -71.47 -21.42 -25.91
CA VAL A 16 -71.24 -21.41 -24.45
C VAL A 16 -70.28 -22.53 -24.02
N LEU A 17 -70.35 -23.71 -24.64
CA LEU A 17 -69.38 -24.80 -24.41
C LEU A 17 -67.96 -24.44 -24.88
N ILE A 18 -67.80 -23.73 -26.00
CA ILE A 18 -66.47 -23.29 -26.49
C ILE A 18 -65.89 -22.18 -25.60
N TRP A 19 -66.72 -21.31 -25.03
CA TRP A 19 -66.28 -20.30 -24.04
C TRP A 19 -66.01 -20.91 -22.66
N ALA A 20 -66.75 -21.94 -22.25
CA ALA A 20 -66.50 -22.71 -21.02
C ALA A 20 -65.23 -23.57 -21.10
N LEU A 21 -64.92 -24.13 -22.28
CA LEU A 21 -63.68 -24.89 -22.53
C LEU A 21 -62.43 -23.98 -22.65
N ASN A 22 -62.60 -22.68 -22.94
CA ASN A 22 -61.50 -21.71 -22.98
C ASN A 22 -61.30 -20.90 -21.69
N THR A 23 -62.09 -21.14 -20.64
CA THR A 23 -61.92 -20.49 -19.33
C THR A 23 -61.37 -21.40 -18.24
N MET A 24 -61.09 -22.67 -18.55
CA MET A 24 -60.30 -23.58 -17.71
C MET A 24 -58.90 -23.80 -18.28
N ALA A 25 -58.15 -22.72 -18.49
CA ALA A 25 -56.71 -22.75 -18.76
C ALA A 25 -55.92 -21.79 -17.85
N ALA A 26 -56.46 -21.51 -16.65
CA ALA A 26 -55.82 -20.66 -15.66
C ALA A 26 -56.10 -21.17 -14.23
N ALA A 27 -55.77 -22.43 -13.95
CA ALA A 27 -55.59 -22.89 -12.57
C ALA A 27 -54.79 -24.20 -12.55
N GLN A 28 -53.71 -24.19 -11.75
CA GLN A 28 -52.99 -25.33 -11.19
C GLN A 28 -52.18 -26.23 -12.14
N SER A 29 -50.86 -26.16 -12.00
CA SER A 29 -50.04 -27.38 -11.91
C SER A 29 -48.89 -27.15 -10.93
N GLY A 30 -48.92 -27.90 -9.83
CA GLY A 30 -47.77 -28.13 -8.96
C GLY A 30 -47.44 -29.62 -8.99
N LEU A 31 -46.13 -29.91 -9.12
CA LEU A 31 -45.38 -31.17 -8.92
C LEU A 31 -45.84 -32.42 -9.73
N GLU A 32 -44.97 -33.28 -10.29
CA GLU A 32 -43.60 -33.65 -9.93
C GLU A 32 -42.80 -34.25 -11.13
N MET A 33 -41.51 -34.50 -10.87
CA MET A 33 -40.36 -34.82 -11.74
C MET A 33 -40.51 -35.89 -12.85
N THR A 34 -39.92 -35.60 -14.02
CA THR A 34 -39.07 -36.56 -14.74
C THR A 34 -37.91 -35.84 -15.43
N GLN A 35 -36.73 -36.40 -15.21
CA GLN A 35 -35.40 -36.01 -15.65
C GLN A 35 -35.18 -36.25 -17.15
N THR A 36 -34.90 -35.20 -17.93
CA THR A 36 -34.08 -35.27 -19.15
C THR A 36 -33.44 -33.90 -19.40
N GLY A 37 -32.12 -33.91 -19.60
CA GLY A 37 -31.26 -32.73 -19.58
C GLY A 37 -31.60 -31.64 -20.60
N GLY A 38 -31.37 -30.40 -20.17
CA GLY A 38 -31.50 -29.20 -21.00
C GLY A 38 -31.10 -27.94 -20.24
N SER A 39 -29.80 -27.63 -20.25
CA SER A 39 -29.17 -26.32 -20.03
C SER A 39 -29.62 -25.51 -18.80
N VAL A 40 -28.79 -25.55 -17.75
CA VAL A 40 -28.77 -24.58 -16.65
C VAL A 40 -28.51 -23.19 -17.24
N ARG A 41 -29.58 -22.44 -17.55
CA ARG A 41 -29.48 -21.00 -17.71
C ARG A 41 -29.32 -20.41 -16.32
N ASN A 42 -28.07 -20.14 -15.96
CA ASN A 42 -27.71 -19.27 -14.84
C ASN A 42 -28.51 -17.98 -14.94
N ARG A 43 -29.58 -17.87 -14.15
CA ARG A 43 -30.25 -16.60 -13.90
C ARG A 43 -29.26 -15.79 -13.09
N LYS A 44 -28.47 -14.94 -13.77
CA LYS A 44 -27.62 -13.93 -13.12
C LYS A 44 -28.47 -13.30 -12.02
N GLN A 45 -28.14 -13.59 -10.77
CA GLN A 45 -28.69 -12.89 -9.63
C GLN A 45 -28.42 -11.41 -9.92
N ARG A 46 -29.48 -10.58 -9.97
CA ARG A 46 -29.25 -9.15 -10.11
C ARG A 46 -28.47 -8.73 -8.88
N ASP A 47 -27.27 -8.24 -9.10
CA ASP A 47 -26.46 -7.65 -8.05
C ASP A 47 -27.25 -6.50 -7.43
N ILE A 48 -27.50 -6.58 -6.12
CA ILE A 48 -28.26 -5.56 -5.42
C ILE A 48 -27.30 -4.47 -4.96
N SER A 49 -27.39 -3.32 -5.60
CA SER A 49 -26.61 -2.14 -5.22
C SER A 49 -27.38 -1.38 -4.14
N CYS A 50 -26.86 -1.42 -2.91
CA CYS A 50 -27.35 -0.62 -1.80
C CYS A 50 -26.58 0.69 -1.71
N ARG A 51 -27.21 1.72 -1.14
CA ARG A 51 -26.55 3.01 -0.98
C ARG A 51 -25.42 2.91 0.04
N GLU A 52 -24.20 3.14 -0.41
CA GLU A 52 -23.02 3.11 0.45
C GLU A 52 -23.15 4.02 1.68
N ASN A 53 -22.56 3.56 2.79
CA ASN A 53 -22.56 4.23 4.10
C ASN A 53 -23.95 4.46 4.75
N MET A 54 -25.05 4.25 4.04
CA MET A 54 -26.43 4.41 4.53
C MET A 54 -27.18 3.09 4.66
N GLU A 55 -26.86 2.13 3.79
CA GLU A 55 -27.58 0.87 3.67
C GLU A 55 -26.62 -0.32 3.65
N TYR A 56 -27.13 -1.50 3.99
CA TYR A 56 -26.44 -2.77 3.87
C TYR A 56 -27.33 -3.81 3.17
N PRO A 57 -26.77 -4.70 2.34
CA PRO A 57 -27.52 -5.75 1.69
C PRO A 57 -27.86 -6.88 2.65
N HIS A 58 -29.09 -7.37 2.60
CA HIS A 58 -29.53 -8.60 3.26
C HIS A 58 -30.69 -9.21 2.48
N ASP A 59 -30.72 -10.53 2.25
CA ASP A 59 -31.83 -11.24 1.59
C ASP A 59 -32.34 -10.59 0.27
N ASN A 60 -31.42 -10.09 -0.57
CA ASN A 60 -31.73 -9.35 -1.81
C ASN A 60 -32.60 -8.09 -1.60
N ILE A 61 -32.55 -7.49 -0.41
CA ILE A 61 -33.06 -6.15 -0.11
C ILE A 61 -31.96 -5.28 0.51
N CYS A 62 -32.12 -3.96 0.44
CA CYS A 62 -31.24 -3.02 1.13
C CYS A 62 -31.87 -2.61 2.45
N CYS A 63 -31.21 -2.88 3.57
CA CYS A 63 -31.62 -2.45 4.89
C CYS A 63 -30.91 -1.15 5.27
N LEU A 64 -31.53 -0.31 6.11
CA LEU A 64 -30.87 0.86 6.68
C LEU A 64 -29.87 0.48 7.77
N ASN A 65 -28.71 1.13 7.77
CA ASN A 65 -27.66 0.93 8.76
C ASN A 65 -28.11 1.21 10.22
N CYS A 66 -27.52 0.46 11.14
CA CYS A 66 -27.51 0.79 12.56
C CYS A 66 -26.54 1.94 12.82
N PRO A 67 -26.84 2.85 13.77
CA PRO A 67 -25.97 3.98 14.05
C PRO A 67 -24.65 3.52 14.71
N ALA A 68 -23.64 4.41 14.69
CA ALA A 68 -22.42 4.23 15.47
C ALA A 68 -22.72 3.87 16.94
N GLY A 69 -21.89 3.00 17.53
CA GLY A 69 -22.11 2.45 18.87
C GLY A 69 -23.10 1.28 18.93
N LYS A 70 -23.69 0.90 17.80
CA LYS A 70 -24.61 -0.24 17.68
C LYS A 70 -24.23 -1.19 16.55
N TYR A 71 -24.78 -2.39 16.60
CA TYR A 71 -24.72 -3.42 15.56
C TYR A 71 -26.10 -4.03 15.29
N VAL A 72 -26.24 -4.74 14.17
CA VAL A 72 -27.48 -5.42 13.74
C VAL A 72 -27.67 -6.72 14.53
N LYS A 73 -28.60 -6.71 15.48
CA LYS A 73 -29.03 -7.91 16.23
C LYS A 73 -29.98 -8.78 15.41
N ALA A 74 -30.99 -8.14 14.80
CA ALA A 74 -31.93 -8.78 13.88
C ALA A 74 -32.01 -7.96 12.60
N TYR A 75 -32.02 -8.64 11.46
CA TYR A 75 -32.05 -7.98 10.16
C TYR A 75 -33.42 -7.34 9.88
N CYS A 76 -33.47 -6.43 8.89
CA CYS A 76 -34.72 -5.88 8.40
C CYS A 76 -35.50 -6.93 7.60
N THR A 77 -36.83 -6.81 7.56
CA THR A 77 -37.70 -7.68 6.76
C THR A 77 -38.20 -7.01 5.49
N GLY A 78 -38.24 -5.68 5.45
CA GLY A 78 -38.60 -4.88 4.29
C GLY A 78 -37.45 -4.02 3.76
N ALA A 79 -37.47 -3.73 2.46
CA ALA A 79 -36.48 -2.85 1.84
C ALA A 79 -36.57 -1.43 2.43
N LEU A 80 -35.40 -0.83 2.66
CA LEU A 80 -35.20 0.49 3.27
C LEU A 80 -35.75 0.60 4.70
N GLU A 81 -35.98 -0.52 5.37
CA GLU A 81 -36.28 -0.55 6.79
C GLU A 81 -35.01 -0.73 7.63
N LYS A 82 -35.05 -0.25 8.87
CA LYS A 82 -34.00 -0.49 9.85
C LYS A 82 -34.28 -1.81 10.58
N GLY A 83 -33.29 -2.68 10.66
CA GLY A 83 -33.34 -3.87 11.51
C GLY A 83 -33.37 -3.52 13.01
N THR A 84 -33.31 -4.54 13.86
CA THR A 84 -33.11 -4.31 15.30
C THR A 84 -31.63 -4.05 15.59
N CYS A 85 -31.32 -2.87 16.12
CA CYS A 85 -29.98 -2.49 16.52
C CYS A 85 -29.76 -2.68 18.02
N GLU A 86 -28.61 -3.21 18.41
CA GLU A 86 -28.20 -3.38 19.80
C GLU A 86 -26.89 -2.66 20.07
N ASP A 87 -26.71 -2.15 21.29
CA ASP A 87 -25.51 -1.43 21.72
C ASP A 87 -24.28 -2.34 21.77
N CYS A 88 -23.12 -1.76 21.50
CA CYS A 88 -21.84 -2.43 21.66
C CYS A 88 -21.56 -2.73 23.14
N ASP A 89 -21.00 -3.91 23.38
CA ASP A 89 -20.50 -4.31 24.70
C ASP A 89 -19.19 -3.56 25.04
N LEU A 90 -18.80 -3.65 26.32
CA LEU A 90 -17.49 -3.19 26.78
C LEU A 90 -16.36 -3.82 25.94
N ASP A 91 -15.30 -3.06 25.71
CA ASP A 91 -14.16 -3.41 24.83
C ASP A 91 -14.52 -3.63 23.35
N THR A 92 -15.69 -3.17 22.91
CA THR A 92 -16.09 -3.19 21.50
C THR A 92 -16.63 -1.84 21.03
N TYR A 93 -16.58 -1.58 19.72
CA TYR A 93 -16.99 -0.31 19.13
C TYR A 93 -17.50 -0.43 17.70
N THR A 94 -18.28 0.56 17.26
CA THR A 94 -18.54 0.86 15.85
C THR A 94 -18.49 2.37 15.65
N GLU A 95 -17.55 2.85 14.85
CA GLU A 95 -17.29 4.30 14.71
C GLU A 95 -18.30 5.01 13.79
N HIS A 96 -18.93 4.27 12.89
CA HIS A 96 -19.85 4.79 11.90
C HIS A 96 -21.12 3.94 11.80
N ASP A 97 -22.10 4.48 11.10
CA ASP A 97 -23.31 3.76 10.72
C ASP A 97 -22.93 2.50 9.92
N ASN A 98 -23.51 1.35 10.28
CA ASN A 98 -23.05 0.06 9.79
C ASN A 98 -24.16 -1.00 9.73
N GLY A 99 -23.94 -2.02 8.90
CA GLY A 99 -24.74 -3.25 8.83
C GLY A 99 -24.10 -4.45 9.52
N LEU A 100 -23.15 -4.23 10.45
CA LEU A 100 -22.37 -5.31 11.05
C LEU A 100 -23.23 -6.15 12.00
N ARG A 101 -22.92 -7.45 12.07
CA ARG A 101 -23.60 -8.40 12.97
C ARG A 101 -23.04 -8.47 14.39
N GLN A 102 -21.96 -7.74 14.62
CA GLN A 102 -21.30 -7.61 15.91
C GLN A 102 -20.45 -6.35 15.88
N CYS A 103 -20.21 -5.76 17.05
CA CYS A 103 -19.27 -4.66 17.17
C CYS A 103 -17.81 -5.13 16.98
N LEU A 104 -16.94 -4.19 16.62
CA LEU A 104 -15.53 -4.46 16.41
C LEU A 104 -14.82 -4.48 17.76
N LYS A 105 -13.94 -5.46 17.97
CA LYS A 105 -13.11 -5.48 19.18
C LYS A 105 -12.14 -4.31 19.18
N CYS A 106 -12.03 -3.65 20.32
CA CYS A 106 -11.06 -2.59 20.50
C CYS A 106 -9.62 -3.12 20.45
N THR A 107 -8.74 -2.32 19.87
CA THR A 107 -7.30 -2.58 19.82
C THR A 107 -6.73 -2.57 21.24
N LYS A 108 -5.89 -3.54 21.57
CA LYS A 108 -5.11 -3.52 22.81
C LYS A 108 -3.72 -3.02 22.49
N CYS A 109 -3.28 -1.95 23.16
CA CYS A 109 -1.93 -1.42 22.97
C CYS A 109 -0.89 -2.43 23.44
N ARG A 110 0.18 -2.57 22.66
CA ARG A 110 1.30 -3.46 22.96
C ARG A 110 2.15 -2.93 24.11
N SER A 111 3.07 -3.76 24.60
CA SER A 111 4.00 -3.40 25.68
C SER A 111 4.95 -2.25 25.33
N ASP A 112 5.23 -2.01 24.06
CA ASP A 112 6.05 -0.90 23.53
C ASP A 112 5.25 0.37 23.20
N GLN A 113 3.95 0.37 23.51
CA GLN A 113 3.03 1.46 23.24
C GLN A 113 2.43 2.03 24.52
N VAL A 114 1.85 3.23 24.38
CA VAL A 114 1.00 3.88 25.38
C VAL A 114 -0.36 4.15 24.77
N THR A 115 -1.40 3.99 25.58
CA THR A 115 -2.77 4.35 25.19
C THR A 115 -2.93 5.85 25.25
N THR A 116 -3.24 6.48 24.11
CA THR A 116 -3.51 7.93 24.02
C THR A 116 -4.99 8.22 24.12
N LYS A 117 -5.83 7.37 23.50
CA LYS A 117 -7.29 7.41 23.67
C LYS A 117 -7.80 6.02 24.03
N THR A 118 -8.67 5.99 25.03
CA THR A 118 -9.31 4.76 25.49
C THR A 118 -10.44 4.35 24.57
N CYS A 119 -10.66 3.04 24.44
CA CYS A 119 -11.83 2.47 23.78
C CYS A 119 -13.14 3.08 24.31
N THR A 120 -14.06 3.40 23.41
CA THR A 120 -15.47 3.69 23.72
C THR A 120 -16.36 2.94 22.73
N ILE A 121 -17.66 2.86 22.96
CA ILE A 121 -18.58 2.19 22.03
C ILE A 121 -18.58 2.78 20.62
N THR A 122 -18.13 4.03 20.43
CA THR A 122 -18.03 4.69 19.11
C THR A 122 -16.60 4.97 18.68
N GLN A 123 -15.58 4.53 19.42
CA GLN A 123 -14.20 4.88 19.12
C GLN A 123 -13.25 3.74 19.50
N ASN A 124 -12.36 3.39 18.59
CA ASN A 124 -11.30 2.43 18.89
C ASN A 124 -10.30 3.00 19.94
N THR A 125 -9.51 2.11 20.53
CA THR A 125 -8.32 2.53 21.27
C THR A 125 -7.27 3.09 20.31
N GLU A 126 -6.73 4.25 20.62
CA GLU A 126 -5.56 4.81 19.93
C GLU A 126 -4.28 4.51 20.73
N CYS A 127 -3.29 3.97 20.03
CA CYS A 127 -2.01 3.60 20.60
C CYS A 127 -0.89 4.41 19.95
N GLN A 128 0.06 4.87 20.77
CA GLN A 128 1.24 5.60 20.32
C GLN A 128 2.50 4.91 20.84
N CYS A 129 3.59 4.96 20.07
CA CYS A 129 4.87 4.40 20.52
C CYS A 129 5.39 5.12 21.77
N LYS A 130 5.99 4.35 22.68
CA LYS A 130 6.65 4.90 23.87
C LYS A 130 7.78 5.87 23.50
N PRO A 131 8.14 6.81 24.39
CA PRO A 131 9.30 7.69 24.18
C PRO A 131 10.57 6.90 23.84
N GLY A 132 11.32 7.36 22.84
CA GLY A 132 12.48 6.65 22.29
C GLY A 132 12.15 5.64 21.20
N TYR A 133 10.88 5.55 20.78
CA TYR A 133 10.42 4.78 19.64
C TYR A 133 9.56 5.66 18.70
N PHE A 134 9.54 5.28 17.43
CA PHE A 134 8.75 5.91 16.39
C PHE A 134 8.08 4.83 15.52
N CYS A 135 6.96 5.18 14.92
CA CYS A 135 6.38 4.47 13.79
C CYS A 135 6.28 5.47 12.65
N ALA A 136 6.82 5.15 11.49
CA ALA A 136 6.77 6.09 10.38
C ALA A 136 5.30 6.31 9.96
N PRO A 137 4.87 7.54 9.58
CA PRO A 137 3.46 7.86 9.35
C PRO A 137 2.88 7.09 8.15
N ASP A 138 3.77 6.54 7.32
CA ASP A 138 3.50 5.59 6.25
C ASP A 138 3.21 4.20 6.76
N GLN A 139 3.19 3.95 8.07
CA GLN A 139 2.99 2.63 8.65
C GLN A 139 1.90 2.74 9.68
N ALA A 140 0.87 1.88 9.58
CA ALA A 140 0.04 1.61 10.76
C ALA A 140 1.04 1.26 11.87
N CYS A 141 0.97 1.94 13.02
CA CYS A 141 1.92 1.79 14.14
C CYS A 141 1.83 0.41 14.81
N GLU A 142 1.63 -0.66 14.05
CA GLU A 142 1.65 -2.07 14.42
C GLU A 142 3.03 -2.48 14.97
N VAL A 143 4.09 -1.77 14.56
CA VAL A 143 5.47 -1.97 15.03
C VAL A 143 6.12 -0.64 15.42
N CYS A 144 6.58 -0.54 16.67
CA CYS A 144 7.36 0.60 17.14
C CYS A 144 8.85 0.36 16.94
N LYS A 145 9.49 1.19 16.11
CA LYS A 145 10.92 1.14 15.83
C LYS A 145 11.68 2.01 16.81
N LYS A 146 12.82 1.54 17.31
CA LYS A 146 13.65 2.32 18.22
C LYS A 146 14.27 3.50 17.46
N CYS A 147 14.28 4.68 18.08
CA CYS A 147 14.94 5.84 17.50
C CYS A 147 16.45 5.60 17.33
N SER A 148 16.97 5.96 16.16
CA SER A 148 18.41 5.96 15.88
C SER A 148 19.13 6.94 16.78
N ARG A 149 20.38 6.60 17.11
CA ARG A 149 21.33 7.50 17.76
C ARG A 149 22.41 7.85 16.74
N CYS A 150 22.71 9.13 16.59
CA CYS A 150 23.78 9.57 15.70
C CYS A 150 25.13 9.07 16.21
N LYS A 151 26.03 8.74 15.28
CA LYS A 151 27.40 8.34 15.61
C LYS A 151 28.19 9.54 16.14
N ASP A 152 29.34 9.29 16.77
CA ASP A 152 30.16 10.36 17.37
C ASP A 152 30.63 11.42 16.36
N ASN A 153 30.74 11.06 15.07
CA ASN A 153 31.10 11.96 13.97
C ASN A 153 29.91 12.64 13.27
N GLU A 154 28.69 12.40 13.76
CA GLU A 154 27.44 12.94 13.22
C GLU A 154 26.75 13.83 14.27
N VAL A 155 25.94 14.77 13.82
CA VAL A 155 25.13 15.62 14.68
C VAL A 155 23.66 15.35 14.41
N SER A 156 22.85 15.27 15.47
CA SER A 156 21.40 15.19 15.33
C SER A 156 20.85 16.52 14.82
N VAL A 157 20.36 16.53 13.59
CA VAL A 157 19.74 17.72 12.97
C VAL A 157 18.25 17.78 13.31
N LYS A 158 17.59 16.62 13.40
CA LYS A 158 16.21 16.50 13.88
C LYS A 158 16.12 15.41 14.94
N ASN A 159 15.47 15.75 16.05
CA ASN A 159 15.20 14.80 17.12
C ASN A 159 14.10 13.81 16.71
N CYS A 160 14.19 12.59 17.23
CA CYS A 160 13.15 11.61 17.08
C CYS A 160 11.82 12.10 17.67
N THR A 161 10.72 11.76 17.01
CA THR A 161 9.35 11.97 17.48
C THR A 161 8.62 10.63 17.44
N THR A 162 7.37 10.58 17.89
CA THR A 162 6.58 9.34 17.83
C THR A 162 6.29 8.87 16.41
N THR A 163 6.43 9.76 15.42
CA THR A 163 6.18 9.48 14.01
C THR A 163 7.43 9.53 13.11
N PHE A 164 8.54 10.07 13.58
CA PHE A 164 9.74 10.25 12.74
C PHE A 164 11.01 9.87 13.49
N ASN A 165 11.95 9.23 12.79
CA ASN A 165 13.24 8.87 13.36
C ASN A 165 14.12 10.10 13.63
N THR A 166 15.19 9.91 14.42
CA THR A 166 16.30 10.88 14.51
C THR A 166 16.95 11.02 13.13
N VAL A 167 17.20 12.26 12.70
CA VAL A 167 17.97 12.56 11.47
C VAL A 167 19.37 13.01 11.88
N CYS A 168 20.37 12.34 11.32
CA CYS A 168 21.78 12.55 11.62
C CYS A 168 22.49 13.10 10.38
N GLU A 169 23.38 14.07 10.56
CA GLU A 169 24.20 14.63 9.49
C GLU A 169 25.68 14.57 9.89
N THR A 170 26.52 14.08 9.00
CA THR A 170 27.98 14.06 9.23
C THR A 170 28.52 15.47 9.30
N ARG A 171 29.40 15.73 10.26
CA ARG A 171 30.19 16.97 10.23
C ARG A 171 31.13 16.90 9.02
N LEU A 172 30.74 17.51 7.91
CA LEU A 172 31.69 17.79 6.84
C LEU A 172 32.81 18.64 7.47
N PRO A 173 34.08 18.21 7.41
CA PRO A 173 35.14 19.14 7.68
C PRO A 173 34.94 20.25 6.66
N THR A 174 34.62 21.46 7.14
CA THR A 174 34.74 22.66 6.32
C THR A 174 36.10 22.52 5.67
N SER A 175 36.13 22.35 4.34
CA SER A 175 37.37 22.40 3.59
C SER A 175 37.96 23.74 3.96
N SER A 176 38.85 23.75 4.95
CA SER A 176 39.68 24.88 5.24
C SER A 176 40.38 25.06 3.92
N THR A 177 40.00 26.09 3.18
CA THR A 177 40.82 26.67 2.15
C THR A 177 42.12 26.99 2.87
N ILE A 178 43.03 26.00 2.90
CA ILE A 178 44.40 26.20 3.30
C ILE A 178 44.83 27.25 2.29
N SER A 179 44.92 28.49 2.75
CA SER A 179 45.53 29.58 2.04
C SER A 179 46.95 29.11 1.77
N GLY A 180 47.11 28.43 0.64
CA GLY A 180 48.40 28.10 0.08
C GLY A 180 49.04 29.43 -0.22
N LYS A 181 49.84 29.95 0.72
CA LYS A 181 50.87 30.90 0.38
C LYS A 181 51.70 30.20 -0.68
N THR A 182 51.45 30.55 -1.94
CA THR A 182 52.36 30.29 -3.04
C THR A 182 53.72 30.76 -2.55
N PRO A 183 54.71 29.87 -2.40
CA PRO A 183 56.03 30.30 -1.99
C PRO A 183 56.54 31.19 -3.14
N GLY A 184 56.78 32.46 -2.84
CA GLY A 184 57.17 33.45 -3.83
C GLY A 184 58.41 33.03 -4.63
N PRO A 185 58.73 33.72 -5.73
CA PRO A 185 59.77 33.32 -6.69
C PRO A 185 61.14 33.03 -6.06
N VAL A 186 61.41 33.59 -4.87
CA VAL A 186 62.61 33.33 -4.07
C VAL A 186 62.75 31.87 -3.66
N PHE A 187 61.66 31.17 -3.32
CA PHE A 187 61.74 29.77 -2.85
C PHE A 187 62.11 28.81 -3.99
N LEU A 188 61.60 29.06 -5.20
CA LEU A 188 61.99 28.27 -6.38
C LEU A 188 63.45 28.51 -6.76
N ILE A 189 63.95 29.73 -6.59
CA ILE A 189 65.38 30.04 -6.79
C ILE A 189 66.25 29.32 -5.76
N VAL A 190 65.85 29.28 -4.50
CA VAL A 190 66.63 28.57 -3.46
C VAL A 190 66.63 27.07 -3.71
N VAL A 191 65.50 26.46 -4.07
CA VAL A 191 65.42 25.02 -4.37
C VAL A 191 66.24 24.66 -5.61
N THR A 192 66.22 25.48 -6.66
CA THR A 192 67.02 25.25 -7.87
C THR A 192 68.52 25.40 -7.60
N VAL A 193 68.93 26.40 -6.83
CA VAL A 193 70.34 26.57 -6.42
C VAL A 193 70.79 25.39 -5.56
N LEU A 194 70.00 24.96 -4.57
CA LEU A 194 70.31 23.80 -3.75
C LEU A 194 70.40 22.51 -4.58
N GLY A 195 69.48 22.32 -5.54
CA GLY A 195 69.52 21.19 -6.47
C GLY A 195 70.78 21.17 -7.34
N ILE A 196 71.20 22.32 -7.87
CA ILE A 196 72.43 22.45 -8.68
C ILE A 196 73.66 22.17 -7.80
N THR A 197 73.72 22.69 -6.58
CA THR A 197 74.85 22.41 -5.67
C THR A 197 74.95 20.93 -5.28
N ALA A 198 73.81 20.26 -5.04
CA ALA A 198 73.77 18.84 -4.75
C ALA A 198 74.17 17.99 -5.97
N ALA A 199 73.78 18.38 -7.18
CA ALA A 199 74.20 17.70 -8.41
C ALA A 199 75.71 17.83 -8.66
N LEU A 200 76.28 19.02 -8.45
CA LEU A 200 77.73 19.22 -8.56
C LEU A 200 78.50 18.45 -7.48
N ALA A 201 77.98 18.41 -6.25
CA ALA A 201 78.54 17.58 -5.18
C ALA A 201 78.44 16.08 -5.50
N GLY A 202 77.33 15.63 -6.10
CA GLY A 202 77.12 14.26 -6.56
C GLY A 202 78.07 13.86 -7.68
N VAL A 203 78.31 14.72 -8.67
CA VAL A 203 79.30 14.50 -9.74
C VAL A 203 80.73 14.48 -9.18
N TYR A 204 81.02 15.34 -8.20
CA TYR A 204 82.30 15.35 -7.49
C TYR A 204 82.52 14.06 -6.68
N TRP A 205 81.47 13.55 -6.02
CA TRP A 205 81.50 12.28 -5.30
C TRP A 205 81.59 11.06 -6.22
N MET A 206 80.88 11.05 -7.35
CA MET A 206 80.96 9.97 -8.36
C MET A 206 82.36 9.88 -8.99
N ARG A 207 83.12 10.97 -9.05
CA ARG A 207 84.50 10.97 -9.57
C ARG A 207 85.55 10.51 -8.53
N ARG A 208 85.17 10.24 -7.29
CA ARG A 208 86.13 9.97 -6.20
C ARG A 208 86.00 8.65 -5.46
N LYS A 209 85.20 7.66 -5.90
CA LYS A 209 85.26 6.32 -5.29
C LYS A 209 85.16 5.13 -6.25
N PRO A 210 85.98 4.08 -6.04
CA PRO A 210 85.93 2.82 -6.78
C PRO A 210 84.84 1.87 -6.24
N PHE A 211 84.43 1.03 -7.18
CA PHE A 211 83.43 -0.05 -7.20
C PHE A 211 83.45 -1.04 -6.02
N LYS A 212 82.27 -1.37 -5.47
CA LYS A 212 81.92 -2.71 -4.93
C LYS A 212 80.44 -3.05 -5.18
N ARG A 213 80.20 -4.24 -5.73
CA ARG A 213 78.92 -4.94 -5.98
C ARG A 213 78.61 -5.93 -4.86
N THR A 214 77.35 -6.04 -4.48
CA THR A 214 76.60 -7.27 -4.11
C THR A 214 75.17 -6.84 -3.70
N ASP A 215 74.10 -7.62 -3.80
CA ASP A 215 73.67 -8.73 -4.65
C ASP A 215 72.12 -8.73 -4.56
N THR A 216 71.45 -9.28 -5.56
CA THR A 216 69.98 -9.40 -5.62
C THR A 216 69.51 -10.68 -4.92
N GLN A 217 68.48 -10.63 -4.07
CA GLN A 217 67.56 -11.77 -3.91
C GLN A 217 66.19 -11.43 -3.28
N ASN A 218 65.15 -11.57 -4.10
CA ASN A 218 63.84 -12.24 -3.91
C ASN A 218 63.05 -12.14 -2.57
N ASN A 219 61.80 -11.68 -2.70
CA ASN A 219 60.62 -12.02 -1.88
C ASN A 219 60.11 -13.44 -2.28
N PRO A 220 59.04 -14.07 -1.71
CA PRO A 220 58.11 -13.70 -0.64
C PRO A 220 57.72 -14.83 0.36
N SER A 221 56.97 -14.52 1.42
CA SER A 221 55.66 -15.16 1.71
C SER A 221 55.07 -14.78 3.07
N ALA A 222 53.74 -14.61 3.04
CA ALA A 222 52.85 -14.39 4.18
C ALA A 222 52.63 -15.66 5.00
N THR A 223 52.39 -15.51 6.30
CA THR A 223 51.73 -16.53 7.15
C THR A 223 50.88 -15.87 8.24
N LEU A 224 49.56 -15.92 8.00
CA LEU A 224 48.46 -16.34 8.88
C LEU A 224 48.66 -16.24 10.41
N LYS A 225 47.85 -15.40 11.07
CA LYS A 225 47.50 -15.55 12.49
C LYS A 225 45.98 -15.74 12.64
N VAL A 226 45.60 -16.91 13.11
CA VAL A 226 44.24 -17.25 13.55
C VAL A 226 44.05 -16.67 14.95
N VAL A 227 42.97 -15.92 15.17
CA VAL A 227 42.45 -15.59 16.51
C VAL A 227 41.12 -16.31 16.68
N VAL A 228 41.00 -16.95 17.83
CA VAL A 228 39.87 -17.75 18.31
C VAL A 228 38.66 -16.84 18.58
N ASP A 229 37.52 -17.23 18.03
CA ASP A 229 36.18 -16.70 18.29
C ASP A 229 35.60 -17.39 19.54
N ASP A 230 35.03 -16.62 20.46
CA ASP A 230 34.23 -17.15 21.56
C ASP A 230 33.03 -16.24 21.87
N GLN A 231 31.87 -16.90 21.91
CA GLN A 231 30.58 -16.50 22.48
C GLN A 231 29.67 -15.52 21.74
N ASN A 232 28.97 -16.12 20.78
CA ASN A 232 27.59 -15.81 20.41
C ASN A 232 26.61 -16.35 21.47
N ASN A 233 25.91 -15.47 22.19
CA ASN A 233 24.63 -15.83 22.79
C ASN A 233 23.68 -14.61 22.79
N ARG A 234 22.92 -14.45 21.70
CA ARG A 234 21.78 -13.54 21.62
C ARG A 234 20.61 -14.22 20.90
N SER A 235 19.43 -14.02 21.48
CA SER A 235 18.15 -14.60 21.05
C SER A 235 17.76 -14.17 19.64
N ILE A 236 17.00 -15.04 18.97
CA ILE A 236 16.57 -14.96 17.57
C ILE A 236 15.86 -13.62 17.23
N GLU A 237 15.31 -12.91 18.21
CA GLU A 237 14.66 -11.59 18.04
C GLU A 237 15.61 -10.40 17.80
N GLU A 238 16.91 -10.51 18.15
CA GLU A 238 17.89 -9.44 17.86
C GLU A 238 18.47 -9.53 16.44
N ARG A 239 18.38 -10.69 15.78
CA ARG A 239 18.86 -10.87 14.39
C ARG A 239 17.99 -10.13 13.37
N GLN A 240 16.67 -10.12 13.56
CA GLN A 240 15.75 -9.45 12.65
C GLN A 240 15.78 -7.92 12.79
N ASN A 241 16.16 -7.38 13.96
CA ASN A 241 16.25 -5.93 14.17
C ASN A 241 17.56 -5.31 13.67
N ASN A 242 18.64 -6.08 13.50
CA ASN A 242 19.89 -5.59 12.91
C ASN A 242 19.97 -5.79 11.39
N GLN A 243 19.21 -6.73 10.82
CA GLN A 243 19.18 -6.96 9.37
C GLN A 243 18.31 -5.94 8.59
N ASN A 244 17.50 -5.13 9.28
CA ASN A 244 16.81 -3.98 8.68
C ASN A 244 17.55 -2.64 8.92
N ALA A 245 18.81 -2.68 9.39
CA ALA A 245 19.64 -1.49 9.62
C ALA A 245 20.86 -1.40 8.69
N VAL A 246 21.03 -2.33 7.74
CA VAL A 246 22.16 -2.35 6.80
C VAL A 246 21.68 -2.76 5.40
N LEU A 247 21.08 -1.80 4.69
CA LEU A 247 20.95 -1.65 3.24
C LEU A 247 20.20 -0.31 3.07
N ASP A 248 20.70 0.79 2.52
CA ASP A 248 21.95 1.16 1.90
C ASP A 248 22.02 2.69 2.07
N ASP A 249 23.10 3.18 2.67
CA ASP A 249 23.44 4.60 2.66
C ASP A 249 24.93 4.66 2.30
N THR A 250 25.27 4.50 1.01
CA THR A 250 26.46 5.17 0.41
C THR A 250 26.31 5.58 -1.09
N GLN A 251 25.16 5.48 -1.77
CA GLN A 251 25.02 6.02 -3.14
C GLN A 251 23.66 6.66 -3.52
N LEU A 252 22.65 6.69 -2.64
CA LEU A 252 21.28 7.02 -3.06
C LEU A 252 20.87 8.51 -2.92
N TYR A 253 21.78 9.41 -2.55
CA TYR A 253 21.39 10.74 -2.04
C TYR A 253 21.79 11.90 -2.95
N PRO A 254 22.61 11.70 -4.00
CA PRO A 254 22.55 12.58 -5.18
C PRO A 254 21.46 12.18 -6.18
N LEU A 255 20.95 10.94 -6.12
CA LEU A 255 20.02 10.38 -7.12
C LEU A 255 18.54 10.51 -6.74
N LEU A 256 18.24 10.70 -5.46
CA LEU A 256 16.88 10.97 -4.98
C LEU A 256 16.42 12.40 -5.26
N GLU A 257 17.31 13.41 -5.22
CA GLU A 257 16.94 14.79 -5.61
C GLU A 257 16.78 14.95 -7.13
N GLN A 258 17.46 14.12 -7.94
CA GLN A 258 17.26 14.11 -9.39
C GLN A 258 15.97 13.39 -9.82
N THR A 259 15.59 12.30 -9.16
CA THR A 259 14.37 11.55 -9.53
C THR A 259 13.08 12.15 -8.99
N GLN A 260 13.13 12.92 -7.91
CA GLN A 260 11.94 13.57 -7.35
C GLN A 260 11.49 14.80 -8.17
N ALA A 261 12.44 15.48 -8.83
CA ALA A 261 12.12 16.55 -9.78
C ALA A 261 11.62 16.04 -11.14
N GLU A 262 11.91 14.77 -11.49
CA GLU A 262 11.52 14.16 -12.77
C GLU A 262 10.18 13.40 -12.68
N ASN A 263 9.85 12.81 -11.52
CA ASN A 263 8.58 12.12 -11.29
C ASN A 263 7.38 13.06 -11.02
N ASP A 264 7.61 14.33 -10.73
CA ASP A 264 6.56 15.35 -10.68
C ASP A 264 6.05 15.76 -12.09
N LEU A 265 6.67 15.26 -13.17
CA LEU A 265 6.33 15.62 -14.56
C LEU A 265 5.44 14.59 -15.28
N ILE A 266 5.32 13.36 -14.77
CA ILE A 266 4.57 12.31 -15.47
C ILE A 266 3.14 12.25 -14.92
N LYS A 267 2.31 13.18 -15.37
CA LYS A 267 0.87 13.19 -15.06
C LYS A 267 0.12 12.30 -16.03
N LEU A 268 -0.65 11.33 -15.54
CA LEU A 268 -1.53 10.53 -16.38
C LEU A 268 -2.87 11.24 -16.59
N VAL A 269 -3.38 11.20 -17.82
CA VAL A 269 -4.69 11.73 -18.20
C VAL A 269 -5.62 10.56 -18.54
N PRO A 270 -6.82 10.48 -17.95
CA PRO A 270 -7.78 9.44 -18.29
C PRO A 270 -8.39 9.68 -19.67
N LEU A 271 -8.38 8.66 -20.53
CA LEU A 271 -8.95 8.74 -21.88
C LEU A 271 -10.49 8.72 -21.89
N ASN A 272 -11.12 8.03 -20.93
CA ASN A 272 -12.57 7.86 -20.81
C ASN A 272 -13.11 8.26 -19.43
N GLY A 273 -12.60 9.37 -18.86
CA GLY A 273 -13.09 9.90 -17.59
C GLY A 273 -13.03 8.90 -16.43
N ASP A 274 -14.11 8.79 -15.65
CA ASP A 274 -14.21 7.88 -14.50
C ASP A 274 -14.26 6.40 -14.91
N GLU A 275 -14.62 6.09 -16.15
CA GLU A 275 -14.62 4.72 -16.67
C GLU A 275 -13.19 4.18 -16.82
N SER A 276 -12.24 5.03 -17.22
CA SER A 276 -10.81 4.67 -17.24
C SER A 276 -10.28 4.30 -15.85
N LEU A 277 -10.72 5.04 -14.83
CA LEU A 277 -10.33 4.77 -13.44
C LEU A 277 -10.91 3.45 -12.94
N LYS A 278 -12.20 3.19 -13.19
CA LYS A 278 -12.83 1.92 -12.79
C LYS A 278 -12.19 0.71 -13.47
N LYS A 279 -11.83 0.83 -14.75
CA LYS A 279 -11.12 -0.24 -15.49
C LYS A 279 -9.70 -0.47 -14.97
N SER A 280 -9.05 0.54 -14.41
CA SER A 280 -7.69 0.36 -13.88
C SER A 280 -7.65 -0.37 -12.54
N PHE A 281 -8.78 -0.55 -11.83
CA PHE A 281 -8.81 -1.24 -10.53
C PHE A 281 -8.37 -2.70 -10.59
N GLU A 282 -8.69 -3.40 -11.69
CA GLU A 282 -8.24 -4.79 -11.93
C GLU A 282 -6.70 -4.88 -12.01
N LEU A 283 -6.01 -3.77 -12.32
CA LEU A 283 -4.53 -3.74 -12.40
C LEU A 283 -3.86 -3.79 -11.02
N PHE A 284 -4.60 -3.54 -9.94
CA PHE A 284 -4.08 -3.51 -8.56
C PHE A 284 -4.15 -4.88 -7.86
N GLU A 285 -4.59 -5.94 -8.53
CA GLU A 285 -4.70 -7.30 -7.98
C GLU A 285 -3.36 -7.82 -7.42
N GLU A 286 -2.24 -7.45 -8.04
CA GLU A 286 -0.88 -7.90 -7.69
C GLU A 286 -0.26 -7.14 -6.49
N LEU A 287 -1.01 -6.26 -5.82
CA LEU A 287 -0.47 -5.57 -4.64
C LEU A 287 -0.08 -6.57 -3.55
N ASP A 288 1.08 -6.33 -2.92
CA ASP A 288 1.55 -7.17 -1.82
C ASP A 288 0.59 -7.08 -0.62
N VAL A 289 0.08 -8.24 -0.20
CA VAL A 289 -0.90 -8.43 0.88
C VAL A 289 -0.43 -7.80 2.19
N HIS A 290 0.88 -7.71 2.43
CA HIS A 290 1.44 -7.11 3.63
C HIS A 290 1.14 -5.61 3.74
N TYR A 291 0.85 -4.94 2.62
CA TYR A 291 0.63 -3.50 2.58
C TYR A 291 -0.81 -3.09 2.27
N HIS A 292 -1.69 -4.00 1.85
CA HIS A 292 -3.09 -3.71 1.49
C HIS A 292 -3.81 -2.84 2.51
N ASN A 293 -3.89 -3.29 3.76
CA ASN A 293 -4.65 -2.57 4.80
C ASN A 293 -4.07 -1.16 5.03
N ARG A 294 -2.75 -1.03 4.90
CA ARG A 294 -2.03 0.22 5.13
C ARG A 294 -2.19 1.19 3.95
N PHE A 295 -2.16 0.67 2.73
CA PHE A 295 -2.47 1.39 1.50
C PHE A 295 -3.88 1.98 1.55
N PHE A 296 -4.88 1.15 1.87
CA PHE A 296 -6.27 1.58 1.93
C PHE A 296 -6.52 2.63 3.02
N ARG A 297 -5.89 2.49 4.20
CA ARG A 297 -5.92 3.55 5.24
C ARG A 297 -5.31 4.86 4.74
N HIS A 298 -4.19 4.79 4.02
CA HIS A 298 -3.47 5.98 3.55
C HIS A 298 -4.26 6.77 2.50
N ILE A 299 -4.97 6.09 1.58
CA ILE A 299 -5.89 6.74 0.65
C ILE A 299 -7.22 7.14 1.32
N GLY A 300 -7.34 6.95 2.63
CA GLY A 300 -8.40 7.50 3.48
C GLY A 300 -9.55 6.55 3.80
N LEU A 301 -9.47 5.25 3.53
CA LEU A 301 -10.52 4.30 3.95
C LEU A 301 -10.47 4.04 5.46
N SER A 302 -11.65 3.86 6.06
CA SER A 302 -11.77 3.54 7.48
C SER A 302 -11.45 2.05 7.74
N ASP A 303 -11.02 1.74 8.96
CA ASP A 303 -10.79 0.35 9.37
C ASP A 303 -12.06 -0.51 9.26
N ASN A 304 -13.24 0.09 9.36
CA ASN A 304 -14.53 -0.62 9.25
C ASN A 304 -14.74 -1.12 7.82
N ALA A 305 -14.51 -0.27 6.82
CA ALA A 305 -14.60 -0.62 5.40
C ALA A 305 -13.55 -1.68 5.02
N ILE A 306 -12.33 -1.56 5.54
CA ILE A 306 -11.26 -2.55 5.30
C ILE A 306 -11.59 -3.89 5.94
N LYS A 307 -12.19 -3.89 7.14
CA LYS A 307 -12.56 -5.13 7.85
C LYS A 307 -13.78 -5.80 7.26
N SER A 308 -14.74 -5.06 6.69
CA SER A 308 -15.95 -5.65 6.10
C SER A 308 -15.65 -6.54 4.88
N THR A 309 -14.50 -6.35 4.23
CA THR A 309 -14.09 -7.13 3.05
C THR A 309 -13.11 -8.28 3.38
N VAL A 310 -12.77 -8.50 4.66
CA VAL A 310 -11.79 -9.53 5.08
C VAL A 310 -12.21 -10.96 4.72
N HIS A 311 -13.51 -11.19 4.51
CA HIS A 311 -14.04 -12.48 4.11
C HIS A 311 -13.89 -12.80 2.61
N LEU A 312 -13.47 -11.83 1.79
CA LEU A 312 -13.32 -11.98 0.34
C LEU A 312 -11.94 -12.53 -0.04
N HIS A 313 -11.81 -13.06 -1.26
CA HIS A 313 -10.52 -13.43 -1.83
C HIS A 313 -9.62 -12.18 -1.96
N PRO A 314 -8.28 -12.27 -1.83
CA PRO A 314 -7.41 -11.09 -1.85
C PRO A 314 -7.58 -10.16 -3.05
N GLU A 315 -7.80 -10.73 -4.24
CA GLU A 315 -8.02 -9.99 -5.50
C GLU A 315 -9.36 -9.21 -5.44
N ASP A 316 -10.46 -9.91 -5.16
CA ASP A 316 -11.79 -9.31 -4.97
C ASP A 316 -11.77 -8.23 -3.88
N ARG A 317 -10.99 -8.45 -2.82
CA ARG A 317 -10.86 -7.52 -1.70
C ARG A 317 -10.26 -6.19 -2.13
N VAL A 318 -9.23 -6.21 -2.97
CA VAL A 318 -8.56 -4.99 -3.45
C VAL A 318 -9.52 -4.20 -4.33
N TYR A 319 -10.19 -4.88 -5.26
CA TYR A 319 -11.16 -4.26 -6.16
C TYR A 319 -12.30 -3.58 -5.39
N GLU A 320 -12.93 -4.30 -4.45
CA GLU A 320 -14.02 -3.75 -3.63
C GLU A 320 -13.58 -2.56 -2.79
N LEU A 321 -12.37 -2.58 -2.23
CA LEU A 321 -11.87 -1.44 -1.44
C LEU A 321 -11.57 -0.21 -2.31
N LEU A 322 -11.04 -0.38 -3.53
CA LEU A 322 -10.86 0.74 -4.47
C LEU A 322 -12.20 1.35 -4.91
N LYS A 323 -13.25 0.53 -5.01
CA LYS A 323 -14.61 1.00 -5.29
C LYS A 323 -15.16 1.87 -4.15
N VAL A 324 -15.07 1.40 -2.90
CA VAL A 324 -15.45 2.19 -1.72
C VAL A 324 -14.64 3.50 -1.64
N TRP A 325 -13.35 3.47 -2.00
CA TRP A 325 -12.53 4.68 -2.05
C TRP A 325 -13.02 5.67 -3.10
N LEU A 326 -13.32 5.19 -4.32
CA LEU A 326 -13.87 6.01 -5.40
C LEU A 326 -15.19 6.66 -5.00
N GLU A 327 -16.09 5.93 -4.36
CA GLU A 327 -17.38 6.44 -3.91
C GLU A 327 -17.24 7.46 -2.77
N LYS A 328 -16.23 7.30 -1.91
CA LYS A 328 -15.89 8.27 -0.87
C LYS A 328 -15.33 9.58 -1.44
N VAL A 329 -14.39 9.51 -2.39
CA VAL A 329 -13.71 10.69 -2.95
C VAL A 329 -14.57 11.36 -4.02
N GLY A 330 -15.36 10.60 -4.77
CA GLY A 330 -16.24 11.09 -5.80
C GLY A 330 -15.47 11.56 -7.05
N MET A 331 -15.85 12.72 -7.59
CA MET A 331 -15.31 13.21 -8.87
C MET A 331 -13.85 13.67 -8.79
N GLU A 332 -13.30 13.87 -7.59
CA GLU A 332 -11.89 14.21 -7.39
C GLU A 332 -10.98 12.98 -7.41
N ALA A 333 -11.54 11.77 -7.49
CA ALA A 333 -10.76 10.54 -7.48
C ALA A 333 -9.92 10.41 -8.75
N ASP A 334 -8.61 10.24 -8.57
CA ASP A 334 -7.66 10.13 -9.65
C ASP A 334 -6.70 8.95 -9.42
N MET A 335 -6.42 8.18 -10.49
CA MET A 335 -5.44 7.09 -10.45
C MET A 335 -4.06 7.60 -10.04
N ASN A 336 -3.71 8.85 -10.39
CA ASN A 336 -2.47 9.49 -9.97
C ASN A 336 -2.33 9.50 -8.44
N ASP A 337 -3.41 9.58 -7.67
CA ASP A 337 -3.34 9.54 -6.20
C ASP A 337 -3.08 8.13 -5.68
N LEU A 338 -3.61 7.09 -6.34
CA LEU A 338 -3.28 5.70 -6.06
C LEU A 338 -1.80 5.41 -6.37
N ILE A 339 -1.29 5.92 -7.49
CA ILE A 339 0.12 5.79 -7.89
C ILE A 339 1.04 6.52 -6.91
N LYS A 340 0.71 7.75 -6.50
CA LYS A 340 1.44 8.48 -5.45
C LYS A 340 1.48 7.68 -4.15
N ALA A 341 0.36 7.08 -3.75
CA ALA A 341 0.32 6.21 -2.58
C ALA A 341 1.26 5.00 -2.74
N LEU A 342 1.30 4.35 -3.90
CA LEU A 342 2.24 3.25 -4.15
C LEU A 342 3.70 3.69 -4.05
N HIS A 343 4.05 4.84 -4.64
CA HIS A 343 5.39 5.41 -4.50
C HIS A 343 5.75 5.70 -3.04
N TYR A 344 4.79 6.21 -2.27
CA TYR A 344 4.96 6.46 -0.84
C TYR A 344 5.26 5.18 -0.03
N PHE A 345 4.69 4.04 -0.41
CA PHE A 345 5.00 2.74 0.19
C PHE A 345 6.26 2.06 -0.37
N GLY A 346 7.01 2.73 -1.25
CA GLY A 346 8.18 2.14 -1.91
C GLY A 346 7.84 1.08 -2.97
N GLN A 347 6.58 0.98 -3.38
CA GLN A 347 6.08 0.03 -4.38
C GLN A 347 6.30 0.55 -5.82
N ARG A 348 7.52 0.97 -6.15
CA ARG A 348 7.85 1.62 -7.43
C ARG A 348 7.59 0.73 -8.64
N LEU A 349 8.05 -0.53 -8.57
CA LEU A 349 7.88 -1.50 -9.66
C LEU A 349 6.40 -1.79 -9.90
N SER A 350 5.61 -1.93 -8.83
CA SER A 350 4.17 -2.14 -8.92
C SER A 350 3.47 -0.94 -9.57
N ALA A 351 3.84 0.28 -9.16
CA ALA A 351 3.34 1.50 -9.77
C ALA A 351 3.69 1.57 -11.28
N GLU A 352 4.95 1.36 -11.66
CA GLU A 352 5.39 1.36 -13.06
C GLU A 352 4.66 0.31 -13.92
N ASN A 353 4.47 -0.91 -13.38
CA ASN A 353 3.74 -1.97 -14.06
C ASN A 353 2.27 -1.59 -14.27
N ILE A 354 1.62 -1.06 -13.23
CA ILE A 354 0.23 -0.60 -13.30
C ILE A 354 0.09 0.54 -14.33
N ILE A 355 1.01 1.51 -14.34
CA ILE A 355 1.03 2.60 -15.32
C ILE A 355 1.17 2.05 -16.74
N SER A 356 2.14 1.15 -16.96
CA SER A 356 2.38 0.53 -18.26
C SER A 356 1.14 -0.22 -18.77
N LYS A 357 0.53 -1.07 -17.92
CA LYS A 357 -0.69 -1.82 -18.26
C LYS A 357 -1.87 -0.88 -18.53
N ALA A 358 -2.00 0.21 -17.78
CA ALA A 358 -3.07 1.19 -17.97
C ALA A 358 -2.95 1.93 -19.32
N ILE A 359 -1.73 2.20 -19.78
CA ILE A 359 -1.46 2.80 -21.09
C ILE A 359 -1.67 1.76 -22.20
N GLU A 360 -1.12 0.55 -22.05
CA GLU A 360 -1.26 -0.54 -23.02
C GLU A 360 -2.73 -0.90 -23.26
N ASN A 361 -3.54 -0.93 -22.20
CA ASN A 361 -4.97 -1.19 -22.28
C ASN A 361 -5.80 0.02 -22.76
N GLY A 362 -5.16 1.17 -23.02
CA GLY A 362 -5.82 2.38 -23.51
C GLY A 362 -6.75 3.04 -22.47
N TYR A 363 -6.44 2.92 -21.18
CA TYR A 363 -7.18 3.59 -20.12
C TYR A 363 -6.66 5.01 -19.88
N TYR A 364 -5.34 5.18 -19.96
CA TYR A 364 -4.64 6.43 -19.67
C TYR A 364 -3.59 6.75 -20.74
N GLU A 365 -3.25 8.03 -20.85
CA GLU A 365 -2.11 8.52 -21.62
C GLU A 365 -1.26 9.47 -20.77
N TYR A 366 -0.02 9.72 -21.18
CA TYR A 366 0.80 10.74 -20.55
C TYR A 366 0.29 12.12 -20.97
N ALA A 367 0.16 13.04 -20.00
CA ALA A 367 -0.09 14.44 -20.31
C ALA A 367 1.02 14.95 -21.24
N GLU A 368 0.64 15.55 -22.36
CA GLU A 368 1.61 16.21 -23.22
C GLU A 368 2.29 17.32 -22.41
N ASN A 369 3.61 17.22 -22.25
CA ASN A 369 4.39 18.28 -21.64
C ASN A 369 4.31 19.50 -22.57
N GLU A 370 3.50 20.50 -22.20
CA GLU A 370 3.57 21.83 -22.81
C GLU A 370 5.01 22.34 -22.63
N LYS A 371 5.73 22.38 -23.76
CA LYS A 371 7.14 22.73 -23.86
C LYS A 371 7.40 24.21 -23.74
#